data_AF-A0AB34HUC2-F1
#
_entry.id   AF-A0AB34HUC2-F1
#
_cell.length_a   1.000
_cell.length_b   1.000
_cell.length_c   1.000
_cell.angle_alpha   90.00
_cell.angle_beta   90.00
_cell.angle_gamma   90.00
#
_symmetry.space_group_name_H-M   'P 1'
#
loop_
_entity.id
_entity.type
_entity.pdbx_description
1 polymer ?
#
loop_
_entity_poly.entity_id
_entity_poly.type
_entity_poly.pdbx_seq_one_letter_code
_entity_poly.pdbx_strand_id
1 'polypeptide(L)'
;MLSFTWLLVRGVLLGDFTSSDSKEKDQRSLDINTAKCMLGLLLGKIWPLFPVFHQFLEQSKYKVINKDQWCNVLEFSRTINLDLSNYDEDGAWPVLLDEFVEWYKDKQMS
;
A
#
# COMPACT_ATOMS: atom_id res chain seq x y z
N MET A 1 -0.05 11.91 17.58
CA MET A 1 0.24 13.19 16.89
C MET A 1 0.34 13.06 15.36
N LEU A 2 0.33 11.84 14.77
CA LEU A 2 0.39 11.62 13.31
C LEU A 2 -0.97 11.61 12.58
N SER A 3 -2.11 11.60 13.30
CA SER A 3 -3.43 11.42 12.66
C SER A 3 -3.93 12.62 11.84
N PHE A 4 -3.51 13.85 12.14
CA PHE A 4 -4.12 15.06 11.54
C PHE A 4 -3.52 15.43 10.18
N THR A 5 -2.20 15.38 10.02
CA THR A 5 -1.52 15.65 8.75
C THR A 5 -1.90 14.62 7.69
N TRP A 6 -2.14 13.38 8.11
CA TRP A 6 -2.57 12.30 7.23
C TRP A 6 -4.04 12.35 6.83
N LEU A 7 -4.92 12.90 7.67
CA LEU A 7 -6.32 13.15 7.30
C LEU A 7 -6.42 14.20 6.19
N LEU A 8 -5.55 15.22 6.23
CA LEU A 8 -5.43 16.20 5.15
C LEU A 8 -4.86 15.60 3.87
N VAL A 9 -3.78 14.80 3.97
CA VAL A 9 -3.20 14.11 2.80
C VAL A 9 -4.18 13.10 2.20
N ARG A 10 -4.90 12.34 3.05
CA ARG A 10 -5.96 11.42 2.63
C ARG A 10 -7.14 12.18 2.04
N GLY A 11 -7.51 13.35 2.58
CA GLY A 11 -8.58 14.20 2.07
C GLY A 11 -8.25 14.85 0.72
N VAL A 12 -6.99 15.25 0.51
CA VAL A 12 -6.52 15.80 -0.77
C VAL A 12 -6.35 14.69 -1.82
N LEU A 13 -5.70 13.57 -1.48
CA LEU A 13 -5.50 12.46 -2.43
C LEU A 13 -6.76 11.65 -2.71
N LEU A 14 -7.65 11.40 -1.72
CA LEU A 14 -8.98 10.89 -2.04
C LEU A 14 -9.80 11.96 -2.73
N GLY A 15 -9.61 13.25 -2.45
CA GLY A 15 -10.25 14.36 -3.16
C GLY A 15 -9.98 14.27 -4.66
N ASP A 16 -8.72 14.15 -5.07
CA ASP A 16 -8.34 13.93 -6.48
C ASP A 16 -8.81 12.56 -7.02
N PHE A 17 -8.99 11.55 -6.17
CA PHE A 17 -9.56 10.25 -6.53
C PHE A 17 -11.10 10.22 -6.57
N THR A 18 -11.78 11.25 -6.01
CA THR A 18 -13.26 11.31 -5.84
C THR A 18 -13.91 12.52 -6.51
N SER A 19 -13.14 13.53 -6.92
CA SER A 19 -13.64 14.65 -7.74
C SER A 19 -13.86 14.27 -9.20
N SER A 20 -13.54 13.04 -9.59
CA SER A 20 -13.96 12.41 -10.84
C SER A 20 -15.27 11.63 -10.67
N ASP A 21 -16.23 12.13 -9.87
CA ASP A 21 -17.64 11.70 -9.94
C ASP A 21 -18.33 12.34 -11.17
N SER A 22 -17.72 12.14 -12.33
CA SER A 22 -18.26 12.53 -13.63
C SER A 22 -17.70 11.62 -14.70
N LYS A 23 -18.28 10.42 -14.77
CA LYS A 23 -18.30 9.54 -15.95
C LYS A 23 -16.94 9.00 -16.44
N GLU A 24 -16.21 8.28 -15.60
CA GLU A 24 -15.30 7.25 -16.10
C GLU A 24 -15.54 5.93 -15.35
N LYS A 25 -16.45 5.14 -15.92
CA LYS A 25 -16.60 3.73 -15.57
C LYS A 25 -15.32 3.01 -16.02
N ASP A 26 -14.81 2.12 -15.17
CA ASP A 26 -13.87 1.04 -15.49
C ASP A 26 -12.35 1.17 -15.27
N GLN A 27 -11.81 2.22 -14.61
CA GLN A 27 -10.38 2.23 -14.21
C GLN A 27 -10.14 2.61 -12.74
N ARG A 28 -10.63 1.78 -11.80
CA ARG A 28 -10.30 1.89 -10.36
C ARG A 28 -8.98 1.20 -9.99
N SER A 29 -8.02 1.18 -10.92
CA SER A 29 -6.74 0.53 -10.75
C SER A 29 -5.62 1.37 -11.37
N LEU A 30 -4.58 1.62 -10.58
CA LEU A 30 -3.40 2.39 -10.97
C LEU A 30 -2.33 1.43 -11.48
N ASP A 31 -1.59 1.84 -12.51
CA ASP A 31 -0.40 1.10 -12.95
C ASP A 31 0.61 0.99 -11.80
N ILE A 32 1.26 -0.18 -11.68
CA ILE A 32 2.18 -0.48 -10.58
C ILE A 32 3.32 0.54 -10.49
N ASN A 33 3.80 1.06 -11.63
CA ASN A 33 4.89 2.05 -11.63
C ASN A 33 4.41 3.38 -11.06
N THR A 34 3.21 3.80 -11.43
CA THR A 34 2.58 5.01 -10.87
C THR A 34 2.28 4.83 -9.40
N ALA A 35 1.73 3.68 -9.03
CA ALA A 35 1.39 3.35 -7.65
C ALA A 35 2.64 3.34 -6.75
N LYS A 36 3.74 2.71 -7.19
CA LYS A 36 5.03 2.72 -6.47
C LYS A 36 5.54 4.14 -6.23
N CYS A 37 5.54 5.00 -7.25
CA CYS A 37 5.95 6.39 -7.12
C CYS A 37 5.10 7.14 -6.09
N MET A 38 3.78 7.04 -6.18
CA MET A 38 2.85 7.70 -5.26
C MET A 38 2.99 7.18 -3.83
N LEU A 39 3.09 5.86 -3.63
CA LEU A 39 3.34 5.28 -2.32
C LEU A 39 4.69 5.73 -1.78
N GLY A 40 5.71 5.89 -2.62
CA GLY A 40 7.02 6.39 -2.20
C GLY A 40 6.98 7.84 -1.70
N LEU A 41 6.17 8.68 -2.33
CA LEU A 41 5.96 10.05 -1.85
C LEU A 41 5.22 10.08 -0.51
N LEU A 42 4.27 9.18 -0.30
CA LEU A 42 3.41 9.15 0.89
C LEU A 42 4.05 8.42 2.07
N LEU A 43 4.55 7.22 1.81
CA LEU A 43 5.04 6.26 2.81
C LEU A 43 6.55 6.29 2.94
N GLY A 44 7.31 6.75 1.94
CA GLY A 44 8.77 6.62 1.91
C GLY A 44 9.50 7.32 3.06
N LYS A 45 8.88 8.30 3.73
CA LYS A 45 9.45 8.97 4.92
C LYS A 45 8.89 8.49 6.25
N ILE A 46 7.76 7.80 6.24
CA ILE A 46 7.01 7.45 7.46
C ILE A 46 6.97 5.96 7.74
N TRP A 47 7.13 5.12 6.72
CA TRP A 47 7.05 3.67 6.81
C TRP A 47 8.43 3.06 6.50
N PRO A 48 9.19 2.63 7.52
CA PRO A 48 10.52 2.05 7.35
C PRO A 48 10.57 0.80 6.47
N LEU A 49 9.48 0.03 6.38
CA LEU A 49 9.38 -1.13 5.49
C LEU A 49 9.06 -0.75 4.04
N PHE A 50 8.78 0.51 3.74
CA PHE A 50 8.43 0.94 2.39
C PHE A 50 9.48 0.57 1.32
N PRO A 51 10.81 0.76 1.53
CA PRO A 51 11.81 0.38 0.53
C PRO A 51 11.76 -1.12 0.20
N VAL A 52 11.48 -1.95 1.22
CA VAL A 52 11.38 -3.40 1.08
C VAL A 52 10.09 -3.79 0.37
N PHE A 53 8.98 -3.13 0.71
CA PHE A 53 7.71 -3.27 0.00
C PHE A 53 7.81 -2.83 -1.46
N HIS A 54 8.52 -1.74 -1.75
CA HIS A 54 8.77 -1.27 -3.10
C HIS A 54 9.55 -2.31 -3.92
N GLN A 55 10.58 -2.92 -3.33
CA GLN A 55 11.34 -4.00 -3.94
C GLN A 55 10.47 -5.24 -4.20
N PHE A 56 9.60 -5.61 -3.26
CA PHE A 56 8.62 -6.67 -3.46
C PHE A 56 7.73 -6.38 -4.67
N LEU A 57 7.18 -5.16 -4.78
CA LEU A 57 6.35 -4.78 -5.93
C LEU A 57 7.11 -4.86 -7.26
N GLU A 58 8.42 -4.58 -7.27
CA GLU A 58 9.27 -4.72 -8.46
C GLU A 58 9.51 -6.17 -8.88
N GLN A 59 9.60 -7.08 -7.92
CA GLN A 59 9.77 -8.51 -8.19
C GLN A 59 8.45 -9.23 -8.41
N SER A 60 7.35 -8.60 -7.99
CA SER A 60 6.02 -9.17 -8.09
C SER A 60 5.50 -9.20 -9.53
N LYS A 61 4.53 -10.09 -9.76
CA LYS A 61 3.78 -10.19 -11.03
C LYS A 61 2.70 -9.10 -11.19
N TYR A 62 2.51 -8.24 -10.19
CA TYR A 62 1.44 -7.24 -10.19
C TYR A 62 1.75 -6.11 -11.17
N LYS A 63 0.85 -5.88 -12.13
CA LYS A 63 0.95 -4.78 -13.10
C LYS A 63 0.12 -3.56 -12.71
N VAL A 64 -0.89 -3.77 -11.86
CA VAL A 64 -1.80 -2.72 -11.41
C VAL A 64 -2.15 -2.94 -9.95
N ILE A 65 -2.44 -1.85 -9.24
CA ILE A 65 -2.98 -1.85 -7.87
C ILE A 65 -4.38 -1.25 -7.92
N ASN A 66 -5.37 -2.01 -7.45
CA ASN A 66 -6.73 -1.51 -7.34
C ASN A 66 -6.91 -0.61 -6.11
N LYS A 67 -8.02 0.15 -6.07
CA LYS A 67 -8.33 1.05 -4.95
C LYS A 67 -8.33 0.34 -3.58
N ASP A 68 -8.84 -0.88 -3.54
CA ASP A 68 -8.94 -1.68 -2.31
C ASP A 68 -7.56 -2.05 -1.76
N GLN A 69 -6.73 -2.68 -2.59
CA GLN A 69 -5.33 -3.01 -2.31
C GLN A 69 -4.54 -1.78 -1.86
N TRP A 70 -4.71 -0.64 -2.56
CA TRP A 70 -4.09 0.61 -2.17
C TRP A 70 -4.49 1.05 -0.74
N CYS A 71 -5.78 1.04 -0.43
CA CYS A 71 -6.27 1.37 0.90
C CYS A 71 -5.74 0.41 1.96
N ASN A 72 -5.70 -0.89 1.66
CA ASN A 72 -5.17 -1.92 2.53
C ASN A 72 -3.66 -1.76 2.78
N VAL A 73 -2.86 -1.42 1.76
CA VAL A 73 -1.42 -1.13 1.94
C VAL A 73 -1.20 0.04 2.89
N LEU A 74 -2.00 1.10 2.74
CA LEU A 74 -1.94 2.25 3.66
C LEU A 74 -2.33 1.86 5.08
N GLU A 75 -3.34 1.01 5.26
CA GLU A 75 -3.75 0.55 6.58
C GLU A 75 -2.73 -0.40 7.20
N PHE A 76 -2.17 -1.31 6.42
CA PHE A 76 -1.10 -2.23 6.80
C PHE A 76 0.11 -1.44 7.33
N SER A 77 0.53 -0.40 6.61
CA SER A 77 1.66 0.45 7.03
C SER A 77 1.48 1.12 8.39
N ARG A 78 0.25 1.20 8.90
CA ARG A 78 -0.12 1.84 10.17
C ARG A 78 -0.43 0.86 11.28
N THR A 79 -1.06 -0.25 10.92
CA THR A 79 -1.57 -1.25 11.85
C THR A 79 -0.55 -2.33 12.13
N ILE A 80 0.24 -2.70 11.12
CA ILE A 80 1.23 -3.77 11.21
C ILE A 80 2.58 -3.20 11.68
N ASN A 81 3.19 -3.88 12.65
CA ASN A 81 4.50 -3.59 13.18
C ASN A 81 5.59 -3.85 12.14
N LEU A 82 6.75 -3.22 12.34
CA LEU A 82 7.89 -3.37 11.43
C LEU A 82 8.42 -4.81 11.38
N ASP A 83 8.28 -5.55 12.47
CA ASP A 83 8.67 -6.96 12.58
C ASP A 83 7.57 -7.93 12.09
N LEU A 84 6.44 -7.41 11.58
CA LEU A 84 5.28 -8.19 11.14
C LEU A 84 4.70 -9.13 12.23
N SER A 85 5.04 -8.89 13.50
CA SER A 85 4.70 -9.77 14.63
C SER A 85 3.21 -9.80 14.96
N ASN A 86 2.48 -8.77 14.57
CA ASN A 86 1.03 -8.67 14.74
C ASN A 86 0.26 -8.88 13.43
N TYR A 87 0.95 -9.37 12.38
CA TYR A 87 0.27 -9.75 11.16
C TYR A 87 -0.51 -11.03 11.37
N ASP A 88 -1.78 -11.02 10.98
CA ASP A 88 -2.67 -12.17 11.00
C ASP A 88 -2.87 -12.67 9.57
N GLU A 89 -2.37 -13.87 9.27
CA GLU A 89 -2.44 -14.52 7.96
C GLU A 89 -3.85 -15.03 7.62
N ASP A 90 -4.69 -15.27 8.64
CA ASP A 90 -6.11 -15.55 8.47
C ASP A 90 -6.95 -14.26 8.43
N GLY A 91 -6.30 -13.10 8.42
CA GLY A 91 -6.92 -11.78 8.37
C GLY A 91 -7.61 -11.48 7.03
N ALA A 92 -8.42 -10.41 7.01
CA ALA A 92 -9.11 -9.96 5.80
C ALA A 92 -8.21 -9.17 4.83
N TRP A 93 -6.90 -9.40 4.87
CA TRP A 93 -5.95 -8.69 4.03
C TRP A 93 -6.00 -9.21 2.58
N PRO A 94 -5.73 -8.35 1.59
CA PRO A 94 -5.56 -8.81 0.21
C PRO A 94 -4.33 -9.69 0.09
N VAL A 95 -4.42 -10.70 -0.78
CA VAL A 95 -3.34 -11.65 -1.13
C VAL A 95 -2.01 -10.97 -1.46
N LEU A 96 -2.05 -9.74 -1.98
CA LEU A 96 -0.84 -8.94 -2.24
C LEU A 96 0.00 -8.69 -0.96
N LEU A 97 -0.66 -8.48 0.18
CA LEU A 97 0.00 -8.28 1.46
C LEU A 97 0.46 -9.60 2.07
N ASP A 98 -0.32 -10.68 1.91
CA ASP A 98 0.11 -12.03 2.30
C ASP A 98 1.40 -12.42 1.58
N GLU A 99 1.42 -12.29 0.24
CA GLU A 99 2.61 -12.56 -0.58
C GLU A 99 3.78 -11.66 -0.19
N PHE A 100 3.53 -10.40 0.21
CA PHE A 100 4.59 -9.51 0.71
C PHE A 100 5.18 -9.99 2.04
N VAL A 101 4.33 -10.36 3.00
CA VAL A 101 4.76 -10.84 4.32
C VAL A 101 5.55 -12.13 4.19
N GLU A 102 5.08 -13.07 3.37
CA GLU A 102 5.78 -14.31 3.06
C GLU A 102 7.17 -14.02 2.45
N TRP A 103 7.21 -13.19 1.40
CA TRP A 103 8.46 -12.80 0.74
C TRP A 103 9.44 -12.10 1.70
N TYR A 104 8.93 -11.24 2.60
CA TYR A 104 9.75 -10.56 3.59
C TYR A 104 10.35 -11.55 4.60
N LYS A 105 9.54 -12.50 5.10
CA LYS A 105 10.00 -13.53 6.05
C LYS A 105 11.06 -14.43 5.42
N ASP A 106 10.87 -14.85 4.17
CA ASP A 106 11.86 -15.66 3.42
C ASP A 106 13.20 -14.92 3.28
N LYS A 107 13.15 -13.63 2.93
CA LYS A 107 14.33 -12.75 2.82
C LYS A 107 15.11 -12.58 4.12
N GLN A 108 14.45 -12.62 5.28
CA GLN A 108 15.10 -12.49 6.60
C GLN A 108 15.71 -13.81 7.08
N MET A 109 15.25 -14.94 6.53
CA MET A 109 15.71 -16.28 6.90
C MET A 109 16.94 -16.73 6.08
N SER A 110 17.30 -16.00 5.02
CA SER A 110 18.45 -16.23 4.14
C SER A 110 19.64 -15.34 4.46
#